data_AF-A0A8S2ZGU1-F1
#
_entry.id   AF-A0A8S2ZGU1-F1
#
_cell.length_a   1.000
_cell.length_b   1.000
_cell.length_c   1.000
_cell.angle_alpha   90.00
_cell.angle_beta   90.00
_cell.angle_gamma   90.00
#
_symmetry.space_group_name_H-M   'P 1'
#
loop_
_entity.id
_entity.type
_entity.pdbx_description
1 polymer ?
#
loop_
_entity_poly.entity_id
_entity_poly.type
_entity_poly.pdbx_seq_one_letter_code
_entity_poly.pdbx_strand_id
1 'polypeptide(L)'
;MTDIQNVTPESVKQTTINLSLIDWFGFDLDHTLIRYQLHNFHILVYKLMSNYLIENYHYNSELQKNVASIHDYAVKGLIYDSLYGDIIQLNNNGHVIYSLHGLNTKTDQDILKQRYPNGLQSIENSTDKRYWILLTYFEQSVSYLIANIVDLVDKQQVFNSNVDNNVKIDDTNKYSFFFISHIFWV
;
A
#
# COMPACT_ATOMS: atom_id res chain seq x y z
N MET A 1 -45.66 -2.50 5.91
CA MET A 1 -44.47 -2.61 6.76
C MET A 1 -43.93 -4.00 6.56
N THR A 2 -43.04 -4.17 5.59
CA THR A 2 -42.34 -5.43 5.34
C THR A 2 -41.07 -5.42 6.17
N ASP A 3 -40.95 -6.41 7.05
CA ASP A 3 -39.82 -6.60 7.94
C ASP A 3 -38.52 -6.69 7.14
N ILE A 4 -37.59 -5.79 7.47
CA ILE A 4 -36.22 -5.81 7.01
C ILE A 4 -35.57 -7.01 7.70
N GLN A 5 -35.40 -8.11 6.97
CA GLN A 5 -34.58 -9.21 7.46
C GLN A 5 -33.17 -8.69 7.70
N ASN A 6 -32.76 -8.74 8.96
CA ASN A 6 -31.38 -8.53 9.38
C ASN A 6 -30.50 -9.56 8.67
N VAL A 7 -29.82 -9.13 7.61
CA VAL A 7 -28.77 -9.91 6.97
C VAL A 7 -27.59 -9.92 7.95
N THR A 8 -27.45 -11.01 8.70
CA THR A 8 -26.26 -11.27 9.50
C THR A 8 -25.07 -11.50 8.56
N PRO A 9 -23.91 -10.86 8.80
CA PRO A 9 -22.71 -11.11 8.00
C PRO A 9 -22.36 -12.60 8.11
N GLU A 10 -22.09 -13.25 6.95
CA GLU A 10 -21.68 -14.65 6.91
C GLU A 10 -20.52 -14.85 7.89
N SER A 11 -20.74 -15.71 8.89
CA SER A 11 -19.78 -16.03 9.92
C SER A 11 -18.54 -16.64 9.26
N VAL A 12 -17.37 -16.02 9.47
CA VAL A 12 -16.08 -16.65 9.21
C VAL A 12 -16.12 -18.06 9.83
N LYS A 13 -16.01 -19.08 8.98
CA LYS A 13 -16.15 -20.48 9.41
C LYS A 13 -14.92 -20.86 10.22
N GLN A 14 -14.97 -20.60 11.52
CA GLN A 14 -13.87 -20.91 12.43
C GLN A 14 -13.80 -22.43 12.60
N THR A 15 -12.82 -23.06 11.97
CA THR A 15 -12.60 -24.50 12.08
C THR A 15 -12.03 -24.83 13.46
N THR A 16 -12.59 -25.84 14.13
CA THR A 16 -12.05 -26.33 15.40
C THR A 16 -10.81 -27.18 15.13
N ILE A 17 -9.70 -26.85 15.79
CA ILE A 17 -8.44 -27.59 15.70
C ILE A 17 -8.19 -28.27 17.05
N ASN A 18 -8.00 -29.59 17.05
CA ASN A 18 -7.59 -30.32 18.24
C ASN A 18 -6.06 -30.42 18.29
N LEU A 19 -5.44 -29.65 19.19
CA LEU A 19 -3.98 -29.61 19.36
C LEU A 19 -3.40 -30.96 19.84
N SER A 20 -4.20 -31.85 20.43
CA SER A 20 -3.72 -33.17 20.87
C SER A 20 -3.40 -34.12 19.71
N LEU A 21 -3.84 -33.78 18.49
CA LEU A 21 -3.60 -34.56 17.27
C LEU A 21 -2.42 -34.00 16.45
N ILE A 22 -1.70 -33.00 16.96
CA ILE A 22 -0.60 -32.34 16.26
C ILE A 22 0.73 -32.76 16.89
N ASP A 23 1.58 -33.42 16.11
CA ASP A 23 2.90 -33.88 16.56
C ASP A 23 3.99 -32.80 16.44
N TRP A 24 3.81 -31.83 15.52
CA TRP A 24 4.83 -30.83 15.20
C TRP A 24 4.22 -29.43 15.06
N PHE A 25 4.88 -28.45 15.66
CA PHE A 25 4.52 -27.04 15.53
C PHE A 25 5.60 -26.32 14.72
N GLY A 26 5.25 -25.87 13.52
CA GLY A 26 6.06 -24.96 12.74
C GLY A 26 5.75 -23.52 13.10
N PHE A 27 6.79 -22.73 13.37
CA PHE A 27 6.65 -21.30 13.59
C PHE A 27 7.44 -20.56 12.54
N ASP A 28 6.83 -19.53 11.97
CA ASP A 28 7.55 -18.52 11.21
C ASP A 28 8.53 -17.76 12.11
N LEU A 29 9.57 -17.17 11.53
CA LEU A 29 10.63 -16.52 12.31
C LEU A 29 10.31 -15.05 12.55
N ASP A 30 10.30 -14.24 11.49
CA ASP A 30 10.19 -12.80 11.57
C ASP A 30 8.77 -12.37 11.92
N HIS A 31 8.63 -11.52 12.92
CA HIS A 31 7.34 -11.07 13.47
C HIS A 31 6.44 -12.17 14.05
N THR A 32 6.92 -13.43 14.09
CA THR A 32 6.25 -14.56 14.74
C THR A 32 7.03 -15.01 15.98
N LEU A 33 8.22 -15.62 15.83
CA LEU A 33 9.10 -15.94 16.95
C LEU A 33 9.93 -14.73 17.39
N ILE A 34 10.49 -13.98 16.45
CA ILE A 34 11.30 -12.79 16.68
C ILE A 34 10.44 -11.55 16.51
N ARG A 35 10.32 -10.75 17.57
CA ARG A 35 9.52 -9.52 17.57
C ARG A 35 10.43 -8.30 17.41
N TYR A 36 10.23 -7.58 16.32
CA TYR A 36 10.87 -6.30 16.07
C TYR A 36 10.12 -5.15 16.73
N GLN A 37 10.85 -4.08 17.06
CA GLN A 37 10.21 -2.80 17.35
C GLN A 37 9.75 -2.16 16.04
N LEU A 38 8.45 -2.25 15.75
CA LEU A 38 7.85 -1.81 14.49
C LEU A 38 8.23 -0.37 14.13
N HIS A 39 8.28 0.53 15.11
CA HIS A 39 8.67 1.91 14.88
C HIS A 39 10.05 2.04 14.21
N ASN A 40 11.06 1.39 14.80
CA ASN A 40 12.43 1.41 14.29
C ASN A 40 12.56 0.63 12.98
N PHE A 41 11.85 -0.49 12.88
CA PHE A 41 11.84 -1.34 11.71
C PHE A 41 11.28 -0.60 10.48
N HIS A 42 10.14 0.07 10.59
CA HIS A 42 9.55 0.81 9.48
C HIS A 42 10.46 1.95 9.02
N ILE A 43 11.07 2.69 9.96
CA ILE A 43 12.03 3.75 9.65
C ILE A 43 13.25 3.19 8.92
N LEU A 44 13.76 2.03 9.37
CA LEU A 44 14.91 1.38 8.73
C LEU A 44 14.59 0.96 7.30
N VAL A 45 13.48 0.25 7.08
CA VAL A 45 13.06 -0.20 5.75
C VAL A 45 12.86 1.00 4.82
N TYR A 46 12.16 2.05 5.27
CA TYR A 46 11.97 3.26 4.48
C TYR A 46 13.30 3.88 4.05
N LYS A 47 14.25 4.06 4.99
CA LYS A 47 15.56 4.65 4.70
C LYS A 47 16.36 3.81 3.70
N LEU A 48 16.38 2.49 3.87
CA LEU A 48 17.10 1.61 2.96
C LEU A 48 16.52 1.68 1.55
N MET A 49 15.19 1.63 1.43
CA MET A 49 14.50 1.70 0.14
C MET A 49 14.66 3.06 -0.53
N SER A 50 14.51 4.16 0.21
CA SER A 50 14.68 5.50 -0.36
C SER A 50 16.13 5.75 -0.80
N ASN A 51 17.12 5.33 -0.01
CA ASN A 51 18.53 5.39 -0.40
C ASN A 51 18.77 4.58 -1.69
N TYR A 52 18.27 3.35 -1.75
CA TYR A 52 18.41 2.51 -2.93
C TYR A 52 17.84 3.16 -4.19
N LEU A 53 16.64 3.78 -4.08
CA LEU A 53 16.00 4.50 -5.19
C LEU A 53 16.80 5.73 -5.63
N ILE A 54 17.34 6.49 -4.69
CA ILE A 54 18.13 7.70 -4.99
C ILE A 54 19.46 7.32 -5.66
N GLU A 55 20.16 6.33 -5.11
CA GLU A 55 21.50 5.95 -5.55
C GLU A 55 21.47 5.23 -6.91
N ASN A 56 20.53 4.32 -7.12
CA ASN A 56 20.52 3.43 -8.29
C ASN A 56 19.58 3.90 -9.41
N TYR A 57 18.57 4.71 -9.08
CA TYR A 57 17.55 5.15 -10.06
C TYR A 57 17.36 6.67 -10.07
N HIS A 58 18.25 7.40 -9.41
CA HIS A 58 18.31 8.86 -9.42
C HIS A 58 17.02 9.55 -8.98
N TYR A 59 16.24 8.88 -8.12
CA TYR A 59 15.07 9.48 -7.49
C TYR A 59 15.49 10.71 -6.68
N ASN A 60 14.54 11.61 -6.51
CA ASN A 60 14.77 12.85 -5.82
C ASN A 60 15.18 12.60 -4.36
N SER A 61 16.28 13.25 -3.97
CA SER A 61 16.83 13.20 -2.61
C SER A 61 15.82 13.64 -1.52
N GLU A 62 14.74 14.31 -1.88
CA GLU A 62 13.63 14.59 -0.97
C GLU A 62 13.00 13.35 -0.33
N LEU A 63 13.13 12.16 -0.94
CA LEU A 63 12.69 10.89 -0.34
C LEU A 63 13.43 10.52 0.96
N GLN A 64 14.56 11.14 1.27
CA GLN A 64 15.20 10.96 2.58
C GLN A 64 14.64 11.90 3.65
N LYS A 65 13.84 12.90 3.26
CA LYS A 65 13.31 13.92 4.17
C LYS A 65 12.05 13.40 4.86
N ASN A 66 12.02 13.58 6.18
CA ASN A 66 10.85 13.44 7.07
C ASN A 66 10.16 12.05 7.08
N VAL A 67 10.50 11.25 8.09
CA VAL A 67 9.81 9.98 8.43
C VAL A 67 8.88 10.11 9.64
N ALA A 68 8.54 11.34 10.06
CA ALA A 68 7.80 11.55 11.31
C ALA A 68 6.40 10.93 11.28
N SER A 69 5.74 10.93 10.12
CA SER A 69 4.37 10.45 9.94
C SER A 69 4.29 9.00 9.44
N ILE A 70 5.40 8.25 9.43
CA ILE A 70 5.40 6.87 8.90
C ILE A 70 4.40 5.96 9.64
N HIS A 71 4.11 6.25 10.92
CA HIS A 71 3.17 5.47 11.74
C HIS A 71 1.72 5.63 11.28
N ASP A 72 1.36 6.78 10.71
CA ASP A 72 0.01 7.04 10.23
C ASP A 72 -0.32 6.16 9.00
N TYR A 73 0.71 5.64 8.34
CA TYR A 73 0.64 4.79 7.15
C TYR A 73 0.96 3.32 7.43
N ALA A 74 1.38 2.99 8.65
CA ALA A 74 1.75 1.66 9.08
C ALA A 74 0.53 0.84 9.54
N VAL A 75 -0.51 0.77 8.70
CA VAL A 75 -1.75 0.05 8.98
C VAL A 75 -1.83 -1.21 8.12
N LYS A 76 -2.18 -2.35 8.72
CA LYS A 76 -2.38 -3.61 8.00
C LYS A 76 -3.60 -3.56 7.08
N GLY A 77 -3.47 -4.12 5.89
CA GLY A 77 -4.59 -4.28 4.96
C GLY A 77 -4.92 -3.02 4.17
N LEU A 78 -4.00 -2.05 4.13
CA LEU A 78 -4.06 -0.98 3.15
C LEU A 78 -3.85 -1.53 1.75
N ILE A 79 -4.45 -0.88 0.77
CA ILE A 79 -4.38 -1.29 -0.64
C ILE A 79 -3.92 -0.08 -1.43
N TYR A 80 -2.89 -0.25 -2.25
CA TYR A 80 -2.47 0.78 -3.19
C TYR A 80 -3.20 0.59 -4.53
N ASP A 81 -3.82 1.66 -5.03
CA ASP A 81 -4.41 1.73 -6.36
C ASP A 81 -3.51 2.55 -7.29
N SER A 82 -2.81 1.85 -8.20
CA SER A 82 -1.90 2.47 -9.15
C SER A 82 -2.59 3.25 -10.28
N LEU A 83 -3.91 3.18 -10.42
CA LEU A 83 -4.63 4.00 -11.40
C LEU A 83 -4.73 5.45 -10.90
N TYR A 84 -5.04 5.62 -9.62
CA TYR A 84 -5.26 6.94 -9.03
C TYR A 84 -4.10 7.42 -8.15
N GLY A 85 -3.13 6.55 -7.83
CA GLY A 85 -2.07 6.88 -6.86
C GLY A 85 -2.59 6.93 -5.42
N ASP A 86 -3.69 6.24 -5.14
CA ASP A 86 -4.39 6.31 -3.87
C ASP A 86 -4.02 5.11 -2.98
N ILE A 87 -3.88 5.34 -1.67
CA ILE A 87 -3.87 4.31 -0.64
C ILE A 87 -5.28 4.26 -0.04
N ILE A 88 -5.93 3.11 -0.20
CA ILE A 88 -7.32 2.89 0.20
C ILE A 88 -7.43 1.91 1.37
N GLN A 89 -8.45 2.10 2.19
CA GLN A 89 -8.83 1.21 3.27
C GLN A 89 -10.26 0.73 3.09
N LEU A 90 -10.46 -0.59 3.22
CA LEU A 90 -11.77 -1.23 3.18
C LEU A 90 -12.34 -1.39 4.60
N ASN A 91 -13.67 -1.39 4.70
CA ASN A 91 -14.36 -1.90 5.88
C ASN A 91 -14.61 -3.41 5.79
N ASN A 92 -15.19 -3.97 6.85
CA ASN A 92 -15.52 -5.39 6.95
C ASN A 92 -16.51 -5.88 5.87
N ASN A 93 -17.26 -4.97 5.25
CA ASN A 93 -18.20 -5.30 4.18
C ASN A 93 -17.55 -5.17 2.78
N GLY A 94 -16.25 -4.88 2.71
CA GLY A 94 -15.52 -4.70 1.47
C GLY A 94 -15.74 -3.35 0.78
N HIS A 95 -16.38 -2.37 1.42
CA HIS A 95 -16.49 -1.02 0.87
C HIS A 95 -15.27 -0.17 1.23
N VAL A 96 -14.81 0.64 0.29
CA VAL A 96 -13.78 1.66 0.56
C VAL A 96 -14.39 2.70 1.51
N ILE A 97 -13.76 2.91 2.67
CA ILE A 97 -14.20 3.92 3.66
C ILE A 97 -13.30 5.15 3.66
N TYR A 98 -12.08 5.00 3.14
CA TYR A 98 -11.05 5.99 3.21
C TYR A 98 -10.06 5.82 2.05
N SER A 99 -9.59 6.94 1.52
CA SER A 99 -8.65 7.03 0.40
C SER A 99 -7.75 8.23 0.61
N LEU A 100 -6.45 8.02 0.49
CA LEU A 100 -5.40 9.04 0.57
C LEU A 100 -4.61 9.06 -0.73
N HIS A 101 -4.57 10.23 -1.35
CA HIS A 101 -3.66 10.51 -2.44
C HIS A 101 -2.38 11.15 -1.88
N GLY A 102 -1.24 10.47 -2.06
CA GLY A 102 0.02 10.90 -1.44
C GLY A 102 -0.06 10.99 0.09
N LEU A 103 0.65 11.95 0.71
CA LEU A 103 0.74 12.02 2.16
C LEU A 103 -0.39 12.77 2.89
N ASN A 104 -1.10 13.66 2.23
CA ASN A 104 -2.00 14.59 2.94
C ASN A 104 -3.34 14.86 2.23
N THR A 105 -3.57 14.27 1.06
CA THR A 105 -4.76 14.58 0.27
C THR A 105 -5.80 13.50 0.45
N LYS A 106 -6.73 13.72 1.39
CA LYS A 106 -7.89 12.85 1.56
C LYS A 106 -8.86 13.03 0.40
N THR A 107 -9.28 11.93 -0.21
CA THR A 107 -10.31 11.97 -1.25
C THR A 107 -11.68 12.29 -0.64
N ASP A 108 -12.42 13.22 -1.25
CA ASP A 108 -13.79 13.53 -0.85
C ASP A 108 -14.72 12.32 -0.99
N GLN A 109 -15.73 12.23 -0.12
CA GLN A 109 -16.64 11.09 -0.07
C GLN A 109 -17.41 10.85 -1.39
N ASP A 110 -17.79 11.93 -2.08
CA ASP A 110 -18.51 11.80 -3.36
C ASP A 110 -17.60 11.26 -4.47
N ILE A 111 -16.35 11.72 -4.53
CA ILE A 111 -15.34 11.21 -5.46
C ILE A 111 -14.99 9.76 -5.12
N LEU A 112 -14.88 9.43 -3.83
CA LEU A 112 -14.55 8.09 -3.35
C LEU A 112 -15.60 7.07 -3.81
N LYS A 113 -16.90 7.40 -3.69
CA LYS A 113 -17.99 6.54 -4.20
C LYS A 113 -17.96 6.37 -5.71
N GLN A 114 -17.57 7.42 -6.45
CA GLN A 114 -17.45 7.35 -7.90
C GLN A 114 -16.23 6.51 -8.35
N ARG A 115 -15.09 6.66 -7.67
CA ARG A 115 -13.85 5.92 -7.98
C ARG A 115 -13.95 4.44 -7.61
N TYR A 116 -14.64 4.12 -6.51
CA TYR A 116 -14.69 2.78 -5.93
C TYR A 116 -16.12 2.27 -5.64
N PRO A 117 -16.99 2.17 -6.66
CA PRO A 117 -18.38 1.78 -6.44
C PRO A 117 -18.53 0.34 -5.91
N ASN A 118 -17.62 -0.56 -6.30
CA ASN A 118 -17.65 -1.99 -5.96
C ASN A 118 -16.41 -2.46 -5.18
N GLY A 119 -15.80 -1.58 -4.38
CA GLY A 119 -14.65 -1.83 -3.47
C GLY A 119 -13.90 -3.16 -3.64
N LEU A 120 -14.11 -4.10 -2.70
CA LEU A 120 -13.46 -5.41 -2.66
C LEU A 120 -13.67 -6.23 -3.94
N GLN A 121 -14.88 -6.24 -4.48
CA GLN A 121 -15.19 -7.00 -5.69
C GLN A 121 -14.36 -6.51 -6.89
N SER A 122 -14.11 -5.19 -6.99
CA SER A 122 -13.22 -4.65 -8.03
C SER A 122 -11.77 -5.10 -7.85
N ILE A 123 -11.33 -5.28 -6.60
CA ILE A 123 -9.97 -5.68 -6.25
C ILE A 123 -9.77 -7.17 -6.54
N GLU A 124 -10.71 -8.02 -6.10
CA GLU A 124 -10.68 -9.47 -6.32
C GLU A 124 -10.78 -9.85 -7.80
N ASN A 125 -11.60 -9.13 -8.57
CA ASN A 125 -11.77 -9.39 -10.01
C ASN A 125 -10.73 -8.65 -10.88
N SER A 126 -9.81 -7.91 -10.27
CA SER A 126 -8.79 -7.20 -11.04
C SER A 126 -7.83 -8.20 -11.67
N THR A 127 -7.85 -8.28 -13.00
CA THR A 127 -6.89 -9.08 -13.77
C THR A 127 -5.58 -8.33 -14.03
N ASP A 128 -5.60 -7.01 -13.85
CA ASP A 128 -4.47 -6.12 -14.08
C ASP A 128 -3.68 -5.91 -12.78
N LYS A 129 -2.40 -5.57 -12.87
CA LYS A 129 -1.54 -5.26 -11.69
C LYS A 129 -1.85 -3.89 -11.06
N ARG A 130 -3.13 -3.49 -11.04
CA ARG A 130 -3.59 -2.19 -10.55
C ARG A 130 -3.52 -2.07 -9.04
N TYR A 131 -3.95 -3.13 -8.34
CA TYR A 131 -4.04 -3.13 -6.89
C TYR A 131 -2.87 -3.89 -6.26
N TRP A 132 -2.24 -3.27 -5.27
CA TRP A 132 -1.26 -3.94 -4.42
C TRP A 132 -1.73 -3.92 -2.97
N ILE A 133 -2.01 -5.11 -2.43
CA ILE A 133 -2.46 -5.31 -1.06
C ILE A 133 -1.23 -5.35 -0.14
N LEU A 134 -1.19 -4.45 0.85
CA LEU A 134 -0.09 -4.28 1.80
C LEU A 134 -0.40 -5.02 3.11
N LEU A 135 -0.03 -6.30 3.18
CA LEU A 135 -0.42 -7.21 4.28
C LEU A 135 0.69 -7.43 5.31
N THR A 136 1.95 -7.38 4.88
CA THR A 136 3.11 -7.63 5.72
C THR A 136 3.58 -6.36 6.44
N TYR A 137 4.42 -6.53 7.48
CA TYR A 137 5.07 -5.39 8.14
C TYR A 137 6.12 -4.70 7.23
N PHE A 138 6.69 -5.43 6.28
CA PHE A 138 7.56 -4.86 5.26
C PHE A 138 6.77 -3.91 4.35
N GLU A 139 5.62 -4.36 3.83
CA GLU A 139 4.77 -3.56 2.94
C GLU A 139 4.15 -2.34 3.63
N GLN A 140 3.87 -2.42 4.93
CA GLN A 140 3.47 -1.26 5.74
C GLN A 140 4.53 -0.15 5.77
N SER A 141 5.81 -0.49 5.64
CA SER A 141 6.87 0.51 5.55
C SER A 141 6.91 1.15 4.15
N VAL A 142 6.52 0.38 3.14
CA VAL A 142 6.47 0.78 1.73
C VAL A 142 5.26 1.67 1.44
N SER A 143 4.14 1.53 2.16
CA SER A 143 2.95 2.39 1.99
C SER A 143 3.31 3.89 2.09
N TYR A 144 4.09 4.27 3.11
CA TYR A 144 4.55 5.64 3.31
C TYR A 144 5.51 6.11 2.20
N LEU A 145 6.35 5.21 1.70
CA LEU A 145 7.26 5.49 0.58
C LEU A 145 6.48 5.72 -0.72
N ILE A 146 5.50 4.87 -1.00
CA ILE A 146 4.60 5.04 -2.15
C ILE A 146 3.90 6.39 -2.08
N ALA A 147 3.35 6.76 -0.92
CA ALA A 147 2.68 8.05 -0.72
C ALA A 147 3.61 9.25 -1.01
N ASN A 148 4.85 9.22 -0.49
CA ASN A 148 5.85 10.26 -0.78
C ASN A 148 6.16 10.37 -2.28
N ILE A 149 6.29 9.23 -2.96
CA ILE A 149 6.62 9.22 -4.39
C ILE A 149 5.43 9.71 -5.21
N VAL A 150 4.19 9.38 -4.84
CA VAL A 150 3.00 9.95 -5.47
C VAL A 150 3.02 11.48 -5.39
N ASP A 151 3.36 12.06 -4.23
CA ASP A 151 3.53 13.51 -4.07
C ASP A 151 4.63 14.08 -5.00
N LEU A 152 5.73 13.34 -5.21
CA LEU A 152 6.79 13.74 -6.14
C LEU A 152 6.38 13.61 -7.61
N VAL A 153 5.60 12.59 -7.96
CA VAL A 153 5.02 12.40 -9.31
C VAL A 153 4.16 13.61 -9.65
N ASP A 154 3.29 14.02 -8.74
CA ASP A 154 2.40 15.16 -8.95
C ASP A 154 3.14 16.50 -9.06
N LYS A 155 4.26 16.64 -8.35
CA LYS A 155 5.15 17.80 -8.47
C LYS A 155 6.04 17.75 -9.72
N GLN A 156 6.04 16.65 -10.46
CA GLN A 156 6.99 16.38 -11.56
C GLN A 156 8.45 16.45 -11.09
N GLN A 157 8.70 15.99 -9.87
CA GLN A 157 9.98 16.06 -9.17
C GLN A 157 10.45 14.68 -8.72
N VAL A 158 10.10 13.61 -9.46
CA VAL A 158 10.47 12.23 -9.11
C VAL A 158 11.97 12.00 -9.19
N PHE A 159 12.63 12.60 -10.17
CA PHE A 159 14.08 12.46 -10.40
C PHE A 159 14.82 13.74 -10.01
N ASN A 160 16.09 13.61 -9.64
CA ASN A 160 16.94 14.78 -9.39
C ASN A 160 17.14 15.59 -10.69
N SER A 161 17.26 16.91 -10.56
CA SER A 161 17.38 17.86 -11.69
C SER A 161 18.59 17.65 -12.62
N ASN A 162 19.51 16.75 -12.26
CA ASN A 162 20.69 16.41 -13.04
C ASN A 162 20.48 15.20 -13.96
N VAL A 163 19.31 14.55 -13.89
CA VAL A 163 18.91 13.46 -14.80
C VAL A 163 18.38 14.10 -16.09
N ASP A 164 18.74 13.53 -17.24
CA ASP A 164 18.32 14.01 -18.57
C ASP A 164 16.83 14.40 -18.58
N ASN A 165 16.53 15.63 -19.00
CA ASN A 165 15.17 16.20 -19.13
C ASN A 165 14.22 15.41 -20.06
N ASN A 166 14.69 14.27 -20.59
CA ASN A 166 13.97 13.39 -21.49
C ASN A 166 13.26 12.22 -20.79
N VAL A 167 13.50 11.97 -19.49
CA VAL A 167 12.70 10.99 -18.73
C VAL A 167 11.36 11.63 -18.34
N LYS A 168 10.39 11.54 -19.25
CA LYS A 168 9.01 11.95 -18.98
C LYS A 168 8.23 10.76 -18.44
N ILE A 169 7.59 10.98 -17.29
CA ILE A 169 6.62 10.02 -16.76
C ILE A 169 5.40 10.06 -17.69
N ASP A 170 4.96 8.90 -18.14
CA ASP A 170 3.74 8.77 -18.92
C ASP A 170 2.53 9.12 -18.05
N ASP A 171 1.85 10.21 -18.39
CA ASP A 171 0.68 10.71 -17.66
C ASP A 171 -0.45 9.67 -17.56
N THR A 172 -0.54 8.71 -18.50
CA THR A 172 -1.58 7.68 -18.46
C THR A 172 -1.36 6.62 -17.38
N ASN A 173 -0.11 6.45 -16.95
CA ASN A 173 0.33 5.38 -16.05
C ASN A 173 1.32 5.91 -14.99
N LYS A 174 1.23 7.19 -14.66
CA LYS A 174 2.25 7.88 -13.85
C LYS A 174 2.41 7.32 -12.44
N TYR A 175 1.36 6.72 -11.89
CA TYR A 175 1.39 6.07 -10.57
C TYR A 175 1.69 4.56 -10.65
N SER A 176 1.60 3.96 -11.84
CA SER A 176 2.04 2.58 -12.06
C SER A 176 3.52 2.49 -12.48
N PHE A 177 4.26 3.61 -12.48
CA PHE A 177 5.69 3.66 -12.81
C PHE A 177 6.54 2.67 -12.00
N PHE A 178 6.13 2.32 -10.77
CA PHE A 178 6.74 1.26 -9.97
C PHE A 178 6.62 -0.15 -10.57
N PHE A 179 5.56 -0.40 -11.32
CA PHE A 179 5.22 -1.69 -11.91
C PHE A 179 5.70 -1.81 -13.36
N ILE A 180 5.97 -0.68 -14.04
CA ILE A 180 6.28 -0.65 -15.47
C ILE A 180 7.79 -0.57 -15.69
N SER A 181 8.38 -1.78 -15.68
CA SER A 181 9.53 -2.22 -16.49
C SER A 181 10.92 -1.58 -16.28
N HIS A 182 11.89 -2.48 -16.01
CA HIS A 182 13.37 -2.35 -15.99
C HIS A 182 14.08 -2.10 -14.66
N ILE A 183 13.36 -1.88 -13.56
CA ILE A 183 14.00 -1.47 -12.28
C ILE A 183 14.14 -2.60 -11.25
N PHE A 184 13.43 -3.73 -11.37
CA PHE A 184 13.46 -4.79 -10.32
C PHE A 184 13.98 -6.17 -10.76
N TRP A 185 14.74 -6.26 -11.85
CA TRP A 185 15.46 -7.50 -12.21
C TRP A 185 16.87 -7.22 -12.71
N VAL A 186 17.81 -7.02 -11.77
CA VAL A 186 19.21 -7.46 -11.87
C VAL A 186 19.60 -7.99 -10.51
#